data_AF-A0A7C6G0R3-F1
#
_entry.id   AF-A0A7C6G0R3-F1
#
_cell.length_a   1.000
_cell.length_b   1.000
_cell.length_c   1.000
_cell.angle_alpha   90.00
_cell.angle_beta   90.00
_cell.angle_gamma   90.00
#
_symmetry.space_group_name_H-M   'P 1'
#
loop_
_entity.id
_entity.type
_entity.pdbx_description
1 polymer ?
#
loop_
_entity_poly.entity_id
_entity_poly.type
_entity_poly.pdbx_seq_one_letter_code
_entity_poly.pdbx_strand_id
1 'polypeptide(L)'
;MIKKLEEFLFSRLSRRSFKNEYDKFLYLISYVACTYAVSMNFFLLLFHFAINLMPLFCISLSSFLINVLCFWLVEKGRYLPFGLLLSGTVIIYTLATAICIGTKNLVIVYLLVTLMMQIIIPYASKHVRALMIAALLASMIALVFIGHYMTPLWDIGNADGTLAMFNIHLSFFGTVIQLTIGNTIWDTILKFNEKELKKIQGEANTDPLTGLFNRRYADNFFNKLRTSQIEQDWCVAMLDIDNFKLINDTYGHQIGDVVLMLLSNLIKKSLRKTDYVFRWGGEEFLILMKDIDVSVAFNILDKLRTKLESENLAVGDNILKITVTIGVCSLDIHDMEQSIYECDHLMYKGKISGKNKVVM
;
A
#
# COMPACT_ATOMS: atom_id res chain seq x y z
N MET A 1 -2.85 27.81 2.40
CA MET A 1 -1.46 27.34 2.58
C MET A 1 -1.27 25.91 2.08
N ILE A 2 -2.12 24.96 2.50
CA ILE A 2 -2.08 23.54 2.08
C ILE A 2 -2.11 23.36 0.55
N LYS A 3 -3.08 23.99 -0.15
CA LYS A 3 -3.23 23.87 -1.61
C LYS A 3 -2.00 24.33 -2.43
N LYS A 4 -1.32 25.40 -1.98
CA LYS A 4 -0.07 25.89 -2.60
C LYS A 4 1.11 24.96 -2.34
N LEU A 5 1.15 24.31 -1.16
CA LEU A 5 2.16 23.30 -0.84
C LEU A 5 1.95 22.05 -1.72
N GLU A 6 0.70 21.62 -1.89
CA GLU A 6 0.36 20.50 -2.78
C GLU A 6 0.75 20.78 -4.24
N GLU A 7 0.41 21.95 -4.77
CA GLU A 7 0.82 22.38 -6.12
C GLU A 7 2.35 22.41 -6.27
N PHE A 8 3.08 22.94 -5.27
CA PHE A 8 4.53 22.95 -5.27
C PHE A 8 5.12 21.54 -5.27
N LEU A 9 4.65 20.66 -4.38
CA LEU A 9 5.11 19.27 -4.29
C LEU A 9 4.78 18.48 -5.55
N PHE A 10 3.59 18.66 -6.13
CA PHE A 10 3.19 18.02 -7.38
C PHE A 10 4.05 18.48 -8.56
N SER A 11 4.34 19.79 -8.65
CA SER A 11 5.23 20.33 -9.69
C SER A 11 6.65 19.75 -9.60
N ARG A 12 7.15 19.48 -8.39
CA ARG A 12 8.44 18.83 -8.14
C ARG A 12 8.41 17.35 -8.49
N LEU A 13 7.39 16.64 -8.04
CA LEU A 13 7.23 15.21 -8.30
C LEU A 13 7.00 14.90 -9.79
N SER A 14 6.36 15.80 -10.54
CA SER A 14 6.13 15.64 -11.98
C SER A 14 7.39 15.83 -12.84
N ARG A 15 8.42 16.51 -12.33
CA ARG A 15 9.68 16.78 -13.07
C ARG A 15 10.64 15.59 -13.11
N ARG A 16 10.38 14.51 -12.36
CA ARG A 16 11.27 13.36 -12.23
C ARG A 16 10.50 12.04 -12.34
N SER A 17 11.07 11.11 -13.10
CA SER A 17 10.64 9.71 -13.08
C SER A 17 11.17 9.05 -11.81
N PHE A 18 10.26 8.60 -10.94
CA PHE A 18 10.62 7.82 -9.74
C PHE A 18 10.41 6.34 -10.02
N LYS A 19 11.32 5.50 -9.48
CA LYS A 19 11.24 4.05 -9.69
C LYS A 19 10.04 3.41 -9.00
N ASN A 20 9.68 3.94 -7.84
CA ASN A 20 8.56 3.48 -7.01
C ASN A 20 8.14 4.59 -6.03
N GLU A 21 7.03 4.38 -5.32
CA GLU A 21 6.53 5.31 -4.28
C GLU A 21 7.53 5.49 -3.13
N TYR A 22 8.35 4.47 -2.85
CA TYR A 22 9.42 4.57 -1.85
C TYR A 22 10.50 5.59 -2.23
N ASP A 23 10.90 5.67 -3.49
CA ASP A 23 11.85 6.68 -4.00
C ASP A 23 11.25 8.09 -3.96
N LYS A 24 9.94 8.24 -4.21
CA LYS A 24 9.23 9.51 -4.03
C LYS A 24 9.24 9.99 -2.57
N PHE A 25 8.98 9.08 -1.64
CA PHE A 25 9.05 9.38 -0.20
C PHE A 25 10.45 9.84 0.20
N LEU A 26 11.46 9.06 -0.17
CA LEU A 26 12.83 9.34 0.21
C LEU A 26 13.32 10.67 -0.37
N TYR A 27 12.91 10.99 -1.60
CA TYR A 27 13.12 12.31 -2.20
C TYR A 27 12.49 13.44 -1.39
N LEU A 28 11.18 13.34 -1.12
CA LEU A 28 10.43 14.40 -0.46
C LEU A 28 10.97 14.71 0.93
N ILE A 29 11.22 13.66 1.73
CA ILE A 29 11.70 13.84 3.10
C ILE A 29 13.15 14.35 3.13
N SER A 30 14.01 13.87 2.22
CA SER A 30 15.39 14.36 2.09
C SER A 30 15.43 15.81 1.62
N TYR A 31 14.51 16.22 0.75
CA TYR A 31 14.41 17.58 0.24
C TYR A 31 14.00 18.56 1.34
N VAL A 32 13.02 18.19 2.18
CA VAL A 32 12.63 18.97 3.35
C VAL A 32 13.80 19.09 4.33
N ALA A 33 14.50 17.99 4.62
CA ALA A 33 15.67 18.00 5.47
C ALA A 33 16.79 18.91 4.93
N CYS A 34 17.05 18.91 3.61
CA CYS A 34 17.98 19.84 2.97
C CYS A 34 17.55 21.30 3.14
N THR A 35 16.27 21.59 2.92
CA THR A 35 15.72 22.95 3.03
C THR A 35 15.89 23.49 4.45
N TYR A 36 15.59 22.66 5.44
CA TYR A 36 15.81 22.97 6.83
C TYR A 36 17.30 23.21 7.13
N ALA A 37 18.18 22.30 6.72
CA ALA A 37 19.63 22.40 6.97
C ALA A 37 20.28 23.64 6.33
N VAL A 38 19.90 23.98 5.09
CA VAL A 38 20.37 25.18 4.40
C VAL A 38 19.88 26.44 5.10
N SER A 39 18.61 26.49 5.49
CA SER A 39 18.04 27.65 6.22
C SER A 39 18.76 27.88 7.54
N MET A 40 19.06 26.80 8.28
CA MET A 40 19.82 26.90 9.54
C MET A 40 21.23 27.41 9.32
N ASN A 41 21.97 26.82 8.38
CA ASN A 41 23.35 27.22 8.16
C ASN A 41 23.46 28.64 7.60
N PHE A 42 22.47 29.09 6.82
CA PHE A 42 22.41 30.46 6.37
C PHE A 42 22.26 31.44 7.53
N PHE A 43 21.35 31.16 8.48
CA PHE A 43 21.25 31.98 9.68
C PHE A 43 22.57 31.97 10.47
N LEU A 44 23.14 30.79 10.72
CA LEU A 44 24.36 30.67 11.51
C LEU A 44 25.52 31.41 10.85
N LEU A 45 25.61 31.38 9.51
CA LEU A 45 26.56 32.18 8.76
C LEU A 45 26.40 33.68 9.05
N LEU A 46 25.16 34.21 8.97
CA LEU A 46 24.87 35.60 9.27
C LEU A 46 25.15 35.95 10.74
N PHE A 47 24.83 35.05 11.66
CA PHE A 47 25.08 35.24 13.09
C PHE A 47 26.59 35.38 13.37
N HIS A 48 27.40 34.44 12.89
CA HIS A 48 28.87 34.50 13.08
C HIS A 48 29.51 35.71 12.40
N PHE A 49 28.98 36.12 11.26
CA PHE A 49 29.38 37.37 10.61
C PHE A 49 29.06 38.59 11.50
N ALA A 50 27.86 38.66 12.06
CA ALA A 50 27.43 39.79 12.90
C ALA A 50 28.23 39.93 14.19
N ILE A 51 28.67 38.81 14.79
CA ILE A 51 29.52 38.81 15.99
C ILE A 51 31.03 38.86 15.67
N ASN A 52 31.41 39.01 14.39
CA ASN A 52 32.80 39.04 13.91
C ASN A 52 33.64 37.81 14.27
N LEU A 53 33.02 36.61 14.36
CA LEU A 53 33.70 35.38 14.71
C LEU A 53 34.11 34.58 13.46
N MET A 54 35.24 34.97 12.86
CA MET A 54 35.69 34.46 11.57
C MET A 54 35.88 32.93 11.49
N PRO A 55 36.42 32.22 12.52
CA PRO A 55 36.57 30.77 12.45
C PRO A 55 35.24 30.04 12.25
N LEU A 56 34.21 30.38 13.04
CA LEU A 56 32.89 29.76 12.90
C LEU A 56 32.17 30.24 11.65
N PHE A 57 32.39 31.48 11.19
CA PHE A 57 31.89 31.94 9.89
C PHE A 57 32.37 31.04 8.74
N CYS A 58 33.67 30.72 8.68
CA CYS A 58 34.23 29.85 7.64
C CYS A 58 33.65 28.43 7.69
N ILE A 59 33.44 27.89 8.89
CA ILE A 59 32.83 26.57 9.07
C ILE A 59 31.35 26.60 8.66
N SER A 60 30.58 27.61 9.09
CA SER A 60 29.19 27.80 8.66
C SER A 60 29.06 27.96 7.15
N LEU A 61 29.99 28.68 6.50
CA LEU A 61 30.01 28.85 5.05
C LEU A 61 30.25 27.51 4.35
N SER A 62 31.22 26.73 4.84
CA SER A 62 31.53 25.40 4.32
C SER A 62 30.33 24.46 4.47
N SER A 63 29.70 24.44 5.65
CA SER A 63 28.48 23.66 5.93
C SER A 63 27.31 24.10 5.04
N PHE A 64 27.13 25.40 4.82
CA PHE A 64 26.11 25.93 3.91
C PHE A 64 26.30 25.42 2.48
N LEU A 65 27.52 25.53 1.94
CA LEU A 65 27.85 25.04 0.59
C LEU A 65 27.64 23.53 0.45
N ILE A 66 28.03 22.74 1.46
CA ILE A 66 27.78 21.29 1.48
C ILE A 66 26.29 20.99 1.50
N ASN A 67 25.49 21.75 2.27
CA ASN A 67 24.04 21.56 2.29
C ASN A 67 23.36 21.99 0.99
N VAL A 68 23.91 22.98 0.26
CA VAL A 68 23.49 23.28 -1.11
C VAL A 68 23.82 22.12 -2.05
N LEU A 69 25.01 21.51 -1.93
CA LEU A 69 25.38 20.31 -2.69
C LEU A 69 24.45 19.12 -2.38
N CYS A 70 23.96 19.00 -1.14
CA CYS A 70 23.00 17.97 -0.76
C CYS A 70 21.71 18.03 -1.58
N PHE A 71 21.23 19.22 -1.99
CA PHE A 71 20.10 19.31 -2.93
C PHE A 71 20.38 18.61 -4.25
N TRP A 72 21.57 18.83 -4.83
CA TRP A 72 21.98 18.17 -6.07
C TRP A 72 22.05 16.64 -5.91
N LEU A 73 22.53 16.15 -4.76
CA LEU A 73 22.55 14.71 -4.46
C LEU A 73 21.14 14.11 -4.38
N VAL A 74 20.22 14.80 -3.68
CA VAL A 74 18.81 14.39 -3.56
C VAL A 74 18.14 14.37 -4.92
N GLU A 75 18.39 15.38 -5.77
CA GLU A 75 17.88 15.46 -7.15
C GLU A 75 18.38 14.31 -8.02
N LYS A 76 19.63 13.87 -7.82
CA LYS A 76 20.20 12.70 -8.50
C LYS A 76 19.83 11.36 -7.86
N GLY A 77 19.01 11.35 -6.81
CA GLY A 77 18.61 10.14 -6.09
C GLY A 77 19.74 9.48 -5.31
N ARG A 78 20.80 10.22 -4.99
CA ARG A 78 21.96 9.73 -4.25
C ARG A 78 21.77 9.99 -2.75
N TYR A 79 20.90 9.21 -2.11
CA TYR A 79 20.52 9.42 -0.70
C TYR A 79 21.58 8.98 0.31
N LEU A 80 22.37 7.94 0.01
CA LEU A 80 23.48 7.50 0.86
C LEU A 80 24.51 8.62 1.13
N PRO A 81 25.14 9.23 0.11
CA PRO A 81 26.09 10.32 0.34
C PRO A 81 25.42 11.56 0.94
N PHE A 82 24.15 11.83 0.61
CA PHE A 82 23.38 12.91 1.24
C PHE A 82 23.31 12.75 2.76
N GLY A 83 22.86 11.59 3.25
CA GLY A 83 22.67 11.41 4.70
C GLY A 83 24.00 11.38 5.46
N LEU A 84 25.06 10.83 4.85
CA LEU A 84 26.40 10.84 5.44
C LEU A 84 26.97 12.27 5.52
N LEU A 85 26.89 13.04 4.44
CA LEU A 85 27.39 14.43 4.42
C LEU A 85 26.62 15.33 5.38
N LEU A 86 25.28 15.22 5.40
CA LEU A 86 24.46 16.03 6.28
C LEU A 86 24.76 15.72 7.76
N SER A 87 24.90 14.44 8.11
CA SER A 87 25.19 14.05 9.49
C SER A 87 26.60 14.42 9.91
N GLY A 88 27.59 14.19 9.03
CA GLY A 88 28.99 14.52 9.28
C GLY A 88 29.22 16.01 9.44
N THR A 89 28.59 16.84 8.59
CA THR A 89 28.67 18.30 8.72
C THR A 89 28.07 18.80 10.03
N VAL A 90 26.94 18.26 10.47
CA VAL A 90 26.36 18.61 11.77
C VAL A 90 27.29 18.22 12.92
N ILE A 91 27.90 17.03 12.90
CA ILE A 91 28.86 16.61 13.94
C ILE A 91 30.05 17.57 13.99
N ILE A 92 30.70 17.81 12.85
CA ILE A 92 31.88 18.68 12.76
C ILE A 92 31.53 20.08 13.24
N TYR A 93 30.44 20.64 12.74
CA TYR A 93 29.99 21.98 13.10
C TYR A 93 29.69 22.10 14.60
N THR A 94 29.03 21.10 15.17
CA THR A 94 28.65 21.07 16.59
C THR A 94 29.88 21.02 17.50
N LEU A 95 30.84 20.14 17.19
CA LEU A 95 32.09 20.04 17.95
C LEU A 95 32.94 21.30 17.81
N ALA A 96 33.05 21.86 16.61
CA ALA A 96 33.78 23.10 16.37
C ALA A 96 33.17 24.28 17.14
N THR A 97 31.84 24.39 17.15
CA THR A 97 31.11 25.41 17.93
C THR A 97 31.39 25.25 19.41
N ALA A 98 31.32 24.03 19.94
CA ALA A 98 31.59 23.73 21.34
C ALA A 98 33.02 24.10 21.76
N ILE A 99 34.02 23.85 20.92
CA ILE A 99 35.41 24.23 21.17
C ILE A 99 35.59 25.75 21.09
N CYS A 100 34.97 26.41 20.10
CA CYS A 100 35.15 27.83 19.87
C CYS A 100 34.46 28.69 20.94
N ILE A 101 33.19 28.44 21.22
CA ILE A 101 32.33 29.32 22.04
C ILE A 101 31.66 28.60 23.21
N GLY A 102 31.99 27.34 23.44
CA GLY A 102 31.47 26.56 24.57
C GLY A 102 30.12 25.90 24.27
N THR A 103 29.59 25.22 25.29
CA THR A 103 28.38 24.38 25.17
C THR A 103 27.12 25.01 25.77
N LYS A 104 27.23 26.20 26.39
CA LYS A 104 26.12 26.90 27.05
C LYS A 104 25.02 27.34 26.08
N ASN A 105 25.39 27.64 24.83
CA ASN A 105 24.48 27.84 23.69
C ASN A 105 23.65 26.62 23.27
N LEU A 106 23.70 25.50 23.99
CA LEU A 106 22.91 24.29 23.72
C LEU A 106 23.11 23.69 22.32
N VAL A 107 24.30 23.80 21.73
CA VAL A 107 24.65 23.23 20.42
C VAL A 107 24.33 21.72 20.29
N ILE A 108 24.23 20.99 21.41
CA ILE A 108 23.82 19.57 21.47
C ILE A 108 22.49 19.29 20.76
N VAL A 109 21.58 20.26 20.69
CA VAL A 109 20.26 20.07 20.07
C VAL A 109 20.35 19.73 18.58
N TYR A 110 21.40 20.17 17.88
CA TYR A 110 21.60 19.80 16.48
C TYR A 110 21.88 18.31 16.30
N LEU A 111 22.59 17.69 17.25
CA LEU A 111 22.83 16.25 17.25
C LEU A 111 21.54 15.47 17.52
N LEU A 112 20.65 15.99 18.38
CA LEU A 112 19.35 15.36 18.68
C LEU A 112 18.42 15.37 17.46
N VAL A 113 18.32 16.49 16.75
CA VAL A 113 17.53 16.57 15.50
C VAL A 113 18.11 15.61 14.45
N THR A 114 19.43 15.56 14.33
CA THR A 114 20.10 14.66 13.37
C THR A 114 19.95 13.19 13.77
N LEU A 115 19.86 12.88 15.06
CA LEU A 115 19.56 11.54 15.55
C LEU A 115 18.17 11.07 15.13
N MET A 116 17.16 11.95 15.25
CA MET A 116 15.81 11.66 14.75
C MET A 116 15.84 11.39 13.24
N MET A 117 16.68 12.11 12.48
CA MET A 117 16.86 11.89 11.02
C MET A 117 17.35 10.48 10.72
N GLN A 118 18.28 9.96 11.53
CA GLN A 118 18.75 8.58 11.38
C GLN A 118 17.66 7.55 11.59
N ILE A 119 16.58 7.85 12.32
CA ILE A 119 15.48 6.93 12.58
C ILE A 119 14.41 7.03 11.47
N ILE A 120 14.09 8.26 11.08
CA ILE A 120 12.95 8.54 10.19
C ILE A 120 13.33 8.39 8.71
N ILE A 121 14.53 8.79 8.30
CA ILE A 121 14.93 8.81 6.88
C ILE A 121 15.73 7.54 6.55
N PRO A 122 15.21 6.60 5.76
CA PRO A 122 15.90 5.36 5.42
C PRO A 122 16.85 5.55 4.22
N TYR A 123 17.80 6.48 4.32
CA TYR A 123 18.72 6.83 3.24
C TYR A 123 19.85 5.81 3.01
N ALA A 124 20.06 4.89 3.96
CA ALA A 124 21.12 3.90 3.94
C ALA A 124 20.68 2.59 4.63
N SER A 125 21.52 1.56 4.55
CA SER A 125 21.29 0.28 5.24
C SER A 125 21.23 0.46 6.76
N LYS A 126 20.57 -0.49 7.44
CA LYS A 126 20.44 -0.47 8.91
C LYS A 126 21.80 -0.39 9.62
N HIS A 127 22.81 -1.08 9.09
CA HIS A 127 24.17 -1.08 9.63
C HIS A 127 24.84 0.30 9.53
N VAL A 128 24.77 0.94 8.35
CA VAL A 128 25.34 2.29 8.16
C VAL A 128 24.67 3.31 9.07
N ARG A 129 23.33 3.27 9.18
CA ARG A 129 22.58 4.15 10.07
C ARG A 129 22.91 3.90 11.54
N ALA A 130 23.10 2.65 11.96
CA ALA A 130 23.51 2.33 13.32
C ALA A 130 24.90 2.89 13.66
N LEU A 131 25.85 2.81 12.72
CA LEU A 131 27.17 3.45 12.88
C LEU A 131 27.06 4.98 13.00
N MET A 132 26.19 5.60 12.22
CA MET A 132 25.95 7.04 12.31
C MET A 132 25.28 7.44 13.64
N ILE A 133 24.34 6.63 14.14
CA ILE A 133 23.77 6.81 15.48
C ILE A 133 24.85 6.73 16.55
N ALA A 134 25.74 5.73 16.48
CA ALA A 134 26.85 5.59 17.41
C ALA A 134 27.80 6.80 17.35
N ALA A 135 28.12 7.31 16.15
CA ALA A 135 28.94 8.51 15.98
C ALA A 135 28.28 9.77 16.58
N LEU A 136 26.97 9.94 16.40
CA LEU A 136 26.20 11.04 17.00
C LEU A 136 26.21 10.96 18.54
N LEU A 137 25.99 9.77 19.10
CA LEU A 137 26.05 9.55 20.55
C LEU A 137 27.44 9.78 21.13
N ALA A 138 28.49 9.31 20.44
CA ALA A 138 29.87 9.58 20.82
C ALA A 138 30.18 11.09 20.79
N SER A 139 29.62 11.81 19.82
CA SER A 139 29.76 13.27 19.73
C SER A 139 29.03 13.98 20.87
N MET A 140 27.86 13.49 21.31
CA MET A 140 27.17 14.02 22.49
C MET A 140 28.00 13.83 23.76
N ILE A 141 28.65 12.67 23.92
CA ILE A 141 29.58 12.42 25.02
C ILE A 141 30.76 13.39 24.94
N ALA A 142 31.35 13.58 23.76
CA ALA A 142 32.45 14.52 23.55
C ALA A 142 32.07 15.96 23.94
N LEU A 143 30.83 16.41 23.66
CA LEU A 143 30.35 17.71 24.12
C LEU A 143 30.36 17.86 25.65
N VAL A 144 30.01 16.80 26.38
CA VAL A 144 30.06 16.82 27.85
C VAL A 144 31.50 17.00 28.33
N PHE A 145 32.45 16.26 27.74
CA PHE A 145 33.87 16.42 28.05
C PHE A 145 34.39 17.81 27.70
N ILE A 146 34.08 18.34 26.51
CA ILE A 146 34.47 19.70 26.10
C ILE A 146 33.91 20.72 27.10
N GLY A 147 32.63 20.62 27.47
CA GLY A 147 32.01 21.55 28.41
C GLY A 147 32.57 21.50 29.84
N HIS A 148 33.12 20.35 30.26
CA HIS A 148 33.68 20.20 31.61
C HIS A 148 35.17 20.55 31.67
N TYR A 149 35.95 20.16 30.66
CA TYR A 149 37.42 20.22 30.72
C TYR A 149 38.03 21.33 29.87
N MET A 150 37.30 21.94 28.93
CA MET A 150 37.85 22.96 28.04
C MET A 150 37.25 24.34 28.35
N THR A 151 38.10 25.36 28.38
CA THR A 151 37.64 26.76 28.31
C THR A 151 37.42 27.13 26.84
N PRO A 152 36.30 27.77 26.50
CA PRO A 152 36.03 28.20 25.13
C PRO A 152 37.12 29.16 24.64
N LEU A 153 37.48 29.05 23.36
CA LEU A 153 38.51 29.89 22.75
C LEU A 153 38.08 31.37 22.64
N TRP A 154 36.78 31.62 22.48
CA TRP A 154 36.19 32.94 22.40
C TRP A 154 35.01 33.07 23.34
N ASP A 155 34.97 34.18 24.07
CA ASP A 155 33.81 34.61 24.84
C ASP A 155 32.95 35.56 24.00
N ILE A 156 31.72 35.16 23.73
CA ILE A 156 30.74 35.95 22.97
C ILE A 156 29.78 36.73 23.87
N GLY A 157 30.00 36.69 25.19
CA GLY A 157 29.22 37.42 26.19
C GLY A 157 27.73 37.09 26.12
N ASN A 158 26.89 38.12 26.12
CA ASN A 158 25.43 37.97 26.12
C ASN A 158 24.87 37.31 24.84
N ALA A 159 25.66 37.22 23.76
CA ALA A 159 25.23 36.56 22.53
C ALA A 159 25.03 35.04 22.71
N ASP A 160 25.63 34.42 23.75
CA ASP A 160 25.45 33.00 24.06
C ASP A 160 23.98 32.66 24.38
N GLY A 161 23.31 33.52 25.17
CA GLY A 161 21.89 33.34 25.49
C GLY A 161 20.98 33.51 24.27
N THR A 162 21.28 34.47 23.39
CA THR A 162 20.55 34.65 22.13
C THR A 162 20.71 33.44 21.22
N LEU A 163 21.93 32.90 21.11
CA LEU A 163 22.21 31.71 20.33
C LEU A 163 21.53 30.47 20.92
N ALA A 164 21.50 30.33 22.25
CA ALA A 164 20.79 29.26 22.95
C ALA A 164 19.29 29.27 22.65
N MET A 165 18.65 30.44 22.78
CA MET A 165 17.23 30.60 22.47
C MET A 165 16.95 30.21 21.01
N PHE A 166 17.78 30.69 20.10
CA PHE A 166 17.65 30.36 18.69
C PHE A 166 17.75 28.84 18.47
N ASN A 167 18.78 28.19 19.02
CA ASN A 167 19.01 26.74 18.90
C ASN A 167 17.83 25.92 19.41
N ILE A 168 17.21 26.32 20.54
CA ILE A 168 16.00 25.68 21.06
C ILE A 168 14.85 25.78 20.05
N HIS A 169 14.54 26.98 19.54
CA HIS A 169 13.44 27.17 18.60
C HIS A 169 13.65 26.39 17.31
N LEU A 170 14.87 26.41 16.79
CA LEU A 170 15.24 25.62 15.62
C LEU A 170 15.01 24.14 15.86
N SER A 171 15.55 23.60 16.94
CA SER A 171 15.39 22.19 17.28
C SER A 171 13.92 21.80 17.42
N PHE A 172 13.12 22.65 18.04
CA PHE A 172 11.68 22.44 18.17
C PHE A 172 11.01 22.36 16.79
N PHE A 173 11.19 23.39 15.94
CA PHE A 173 10.59 23.39 14.62
C PHE A 173 11.10 22.25 13.73
N GLY A 174 12.39 21.93 13.79
CA GLY A 174 12.97 20.81 13.04
C GLY A 174 12.35 19.48 13.44
N THR A 175 12.24 19.23 14.73
CA THR A 175 11.64 18.00 15.27
C THR A 175 10.17 17.90 14.89
N VAL A 176 9.40 18.99 15.04
CA VAL A 176 7.98 19.04 14.66
C VAL A 176 7.81 18.78 13.16
N ILE A 177 8.53 19.50 12.30
CA ILE A 177 8.50 19.33 10.84
C ILE A 177 8.80 17.87 10.49
N GLN A 178 9.85 17.31 11.10
CA GLN A 178 10.29 15.95 10.80
C GLN A 178 9.30 14.88 11.25
N LEU A 179 8.67 15.03 12.43
CA LEU A 179 7.64 14.12 12.92
C LEU A 179 6.35 14.22 12.11
N THR A 180 5.86 15.43 11.85
CA THR A 180 4.61 15.64 11.12
C THR A 180 4.73 15.16 9.68
N ILE A 181 5.82 15.51 8.99
CA ILE A 181 6.05 15.09 7.60
C ILE A 181 6.36 13.60 7.53
N GLY A 182 7.18 13.09 8.45
CA GLY A 182 7.46 11.65 8.56
C GLY A 182 6.17 10.83 8.68
N ASN A 183 5.31 11.19 9.63
CA ASN A 183 4.04 10.48 9.86
C ASN A 183 3.05 10.64 8.69
N THR A 184 2.86 11.87 8.18
CA THR A 184 1.92 12.13 7.08
C THR A 184 2.28 11.33 5.84
N ILE A 185 3.58 11.25 5.51
CA ILE A 185 4.00 10.49 4.34
C ILE A 185 3.92 8.98 4.62
N TRP A 186 4.29 8.51 5.82
CA TRP A 186 4.14 7.11 6.21
C TRP A 186 2.69 6.62 6.08
N ASP A 187 1.74 7.39 6.59
CA ASP A 187 0.30 7.09 6.48
C ASP A 187 -0.18 7.04 5.03
N THR A 188 0.37 7.92 4.19
CA THR A 188 0.05 7.95 2.76
C THR A 188 0.55 6.69 2.05
N ILE A 189 1.77 6.24 2.37
CA ILE A 189 2.35 5.00 1.85
C ILE A 189 1.52 3.79 2.29
N LEU A 190 1.15 3.72 3.57
CA LEU A 190 0.33 2.63 4.10
C LEU A 190 -1.01 2.55 3.38
N LYS A 191 -1.73 3.68 3.24
CA LYS A 191 -3.01 3.73 2.51
C LYS A 191 -2.86 3.31 1.05
N PHE A 192 -1.77 3.66 0.39
CA PHE A 192 -1.50 3.24 -0.98
C PHE A 192 -1.27 1.72 -1.07
N ASN A 193 -0.42 1.18 -0.19
CA ASN A 193 -0.16 -0.25 -0.13
C ASN A 193 -1.44 -1.06 0.18
N GLU A 194 -2.30 -0.58 1.07
CA GLU A 194 -3.60 -1.21 1.33
C GLU A 194 -4.52 -1.20 0.10
N LYS A 195 -4.53 -0.11 -0.68
CA LYS A 195 -5.32 -0.04 -1.91
C LYS A 195 -4.82 -1.03 -2.95
N GLU A 196 -3.51 -1.11 -3.17
CA GLU A 196 -2.91 -2.10 -4.06
C GLU A 196 -3.21 -3.52 -3.60
N LEU A 197 -3.07 -3.79 -2.30
CA LEU A 197 -3.38 -5.10 -1.73
C LEU A 197 -4.86 -5.46 -1.91
N LYS A 198 -5.78 -4.52 -1.70
CA LYS A 198 -7.21 -4.70 -1.97
C LYS A 198 -7.51 -4.91 -3.45
N LYS A 199 -6.80 -4.24 -4.35
CA LYS A 199 -6.94 -4.42 -5.80
C LYS A 199 -6.52 -5.83 -6.22
N ILE A 200 -5.34 -6.26 -5.77
CA ILE A 200 -4.83 -7.62 -5.99
C ILE A 200 -5.80 -8.66 -5.40
N GLN A 201 -6.35 -8.40 -4.21
CA GLN A 201 -7.35 -9.28 -3.60
C GLN A 201 -8.68 -9.30 -4.38
N GLY A 202 -9.15 -8.16 -4.88
CA GLY A 202 -10.36 -8.06 -5.69
C GLY A 202 -10.24 -8.83 -7.00
N GLU A 203 -9.12 -8.66 -7.70
CA GLU A 203 -8.78 -9.43 -8.90
C GLU A 203 -8.64 -10.93 -8.58
N ALA A 204 -8.12 -11.28 -7.40
CA ALA A 204 -8.00 -12.67 -6.94
C ALA A 204 -9.32 -13.32 -6.48
N ASN A 205 -10.43 -12.59 -6.39
CA ASN A 205 -11.73 -13.09 -5.92
C ASN A 205 -12.73 -13.35 -7.06
N THR A 206 -12.39 -12.96 -8.28
CA THR A 206 -13.22 -13.18 -9.46
C THR A 206 -12.52 -14.09 -10.45
N ASP A 207 -13.29 -14.78 -11.26
CA ASP A 207 -12.79 -15.51 -12.42
C ASP A 207 -12.62 -14.51 -13.59
N PRO A 208 -11.42 -14.40 -14.18
CA PRO A 208 -11.11 -13.36 -15.17
C PRO A 208 -11.90 -13.51 -16.47
N LEU A 209 -12.35 -14.71 -16.83
CA LEU A 209 -13.12 -14.96 -18.05
C LEU A 209 -14.59 -14.57 -17.89
N THR A 210 -15.23 -15.02 -16.82
CA THR A 210 -16.68 -14.86 -16.60
C THR A 210 -17.05 -13.62 -15.78
N GLY A 211 -16.07 -13.05 -15.06
CA GLY A 211 -16.29 -12.00 -14.07
C GLY A 211 -17.22 -12.41 -12.93
N LEU A 212 -17.44 -13.70 -12.72
CA LEU A 212 -18.14 -14.24 -11.55
C LEU A 212 -17.17 -14.34 -10.37
N PHE A 213 -17.68 -14.57 -9.17
CA PHE A 213 -16.80 -14.92 -8.06
C PHE A 213 -16.12 -16.25 -8.35
N ASN A 214 -14.89 -16.45 -7.91
CA ASN A 214 -14.21 -17.73 -8.05
C ASN A 214 -14.41 -18.61 -6.82
N ARG A 215 -14.06 -19.89 -6.93
CA ARG A 215 -14.12 -20.86 -5.82
C ARG A 215 -13.42 -20.38 -4.55
N ARG A 216 -12.25 -19.74 -4.67
CA ARG A 216 -11.52 -19.19 -3.51
C ARG A 216 -12.34 -18.14 -2.76
N TYR A 217 -13.08 -17.29 -3.48
CA TYR A 217 -13.98 -16.32 -2.84
C TYR A 217 -15.17 -17.02 -2.17
N ALA A 218 -15.70 -18.08 -2.77
CA ALA A 218 -16.75 -18.90 -2.17
C ALA A 218 -16.31 -19.45 -0.79
N ASP A 219 -15.12 -20.05 -0.70
CA ASP A 219 -14.57 -20.59 0.55
C ASP A 219 -14.49 -19.51 1.66
N ASN A 220 -14.06 -18.30 1.30
CA ASN A 220 -14.01 -17.17 2.22
C ASN A 220 -15.41 -16.69 2.63
N PHE A 221 -16.34 -16.69 1.68
CA PHE A 221 -17.72 -16.26 1.89
C PHE A 221 -18.48 -17.23 2.81
N PHE A 222 -18.31 -18.54 2.59
CA PHE A 222 -18.84 -19.60 3.44
C PHE A 222 -18.32 -19.50 4.87
N ASN A 223 -17.01 -19.32 5.06
CA ASN A 223 -16.46 -19.10 6.39
C ASN A 223 -17.10 -17.93 7.13
N LYS A 224 -17.41 -16.83 6.44
CA LYS A 224 -18.11 -15.68 7.04
C LYS A 224 -19.56 -16.00 7.39
N LEU A 225 -20.29 -16.67 6.50
CA LEU A 225 -21.67 -17.11 6.73
C LEU A 225 -21.77 -17.94 8.02
N ARG A 226 -20.89 -18.94 8.17
CA ARG A 226 -20.82 -19.81 9.36
C ARG A 226 -20.62 -19.02 10.65
N THR A 227 -19.81 -17.96 10.63
CA THR A 227 -19.55 -17.13 11.82
C THR A 227 -20.65 -16.12 12.13
N SER A 228 -21.48 -15.77 11.15
CA SER A 228 -22.43 -14.67 11.26
C SER A 228 -23.71 -14.99 12.06
N GLN A 229 -23.94 -16.26 12.41
CA GLN A 229 -25.14 -16.74 13.13
C GLN A 229 -26.47 -16.23 12.53
N ILE A 230 -26.50 -15.97 11.23
CA ILE A 230 -27.69 -15.48 10.55
C ILE A 230 -28.63 -16.68 10.32
N GLU A 231 -29.71 -16.76 11.08
CA GLU A 231 -30.81 -17.70 10.84
C GLU A 231 -31.60 -17.25 9.61
N GLN A 232 -31.20 -17.71 8.43
CA GLN A 232 -31.89 -17.50 7.17
C GLN A 232 -31.87 -18.81 6.37
N ASP A 233 -32.94 -19.06 5.61
CA ASP A 233 -32.98 -20.19 4.69
C ASP A 233 -32.09 -19.90 3.48
N TRP A 234 -31.21 -20.84 3.18
CA TRP A 234 -30.34 -20.79 2.01
C TRP A 234 -30.55 -22.04 1.18
N CYS A 235 -30.49 -21.87 -0.13
CA CYS A 235 -30.41 -22.97 -1.08
C CYS A 235 -29.10 -22.88 -1.85
N VAL A 236 -28.52 -24.03 -2.14
CA VAL A 236 -27.33 -24.16 -2.98
C VAL A 236 -27.70 -24.95 -4.23
N ALA A 237 -27.06 -24.63 -5.35
CA ALA A 237 -27.22 -25.36 -6.59
C ALA A 237 -25.89 -25.51 -7.32
N MET A 238 -25.64 -26.70 -7.86
CA MET A 238 -24.54 -26.97 -8.76
C MET A 238 -25.07 -27.04 -10.18
N LEU A 239 -24.51 -26.22 -11.07
CA LEU A 239 -24.85 -26.15 -12.48
C LEU A 239 -23.63 -26.54 -13.31
N ASP A 240 -23.84 -27.35 -14.33
CA ASP A 240 -22.80 -27.72 -15.28
C ASP A 240 -23.33 -27.69 -16.73
N ILE A 241 -22.45 -27.29 -17.66
CA ILE A 241 -22.75 -27.23 -19.09
C ILE A 241 -22.70 -28.62 -19.72
N ASP A 242 -23.84 -29.05 -20.28
CA ASP A 242 -23.94 -30.35 -20.91
C ASP A 242 -23.02 -30.45 -22.15
N ASN A 243 -22.18 -31.50 -22.17
CA ASN A 243 -21.26 -31.81 -23.28
C ASN A 243 -20.23 -30.70 -23.57
N PHE A 244 -19.82 -29.88 -22.59
CA PHE A 244 -18.87 -28.79 -22.83
C PHE A 244 -17.53 -29.25 -23.42
N LYS A 245 -17.02 -30.41 -23.00
CA LYS A 245 -15.84 -31.02 -23.64
C LYS A 245 -16.03 -31.24 -25.14
N LEU A 246 -17.19 -31.75 -25.57
CA LEU A 246 -17.50 -31.94 -27.00
C LEU A 246 -17.54 -30.60 -27.75
N ILE A 247 -18.06 -29.54 -27.11
CA ILE A 247 -18.05 -28.18 -27.68
C ILE A 247 -16.61 -27.72 -27.91
N ASN A 248 -15.74 -27.86 -26.91
CA ASN A 248 -14.32 -27.52 -27.03
C ASN A 248 -13.61 -28.34 -28.11
N ASP A 249 -13.85 -29.65 -28.14
CA ASP A 249 -13.21 -30.57 -29.09
C ASP A 249 -13.68 -30.30 -30.54
N THR A 250 -14.93 -29.82 -30.73
CA THR A 250 -15.52 -29.56 -32.05
C THR A 250 -15.22 -28.16 -32.58
N TYR A 251 -15.32 -27.13 -31.72
CA TYR A 251 -15.28 -25.72 -32.12
C TYR A 251 -14.05 -24.97 -31.58
N GLY A 252 -13.22 -25.63 -30.78
CA GLY A 252 -12.05 -25.04 -30.14
C GLY A 252 -12.36 -24.28 -28.85
N HIS A 253 -11.33 -24.12 -28.01
CA HIS A 253 -11.45 -23.49 -26.69
C HIS A 253 -11.98 -22.05 -26.72
N GLN A 254 -11.71 -21.29 -27.80
CA GLN A 254 -12.22 -19.93 -27.93
C GLN A 254 -13.75 -19.88 -27.95
N ILE A 255 -14.40 -20.87 -28.57
CA ILE A 255 -15.86 -20.97 -28.57
C ILE A 255 -16.37 -21.44 -27.21
N GLY A 256 -15.67 -22.36 -26.55
CA GLY A 256 -15.95 -22.71 -25.16
C GLY A 256 -15.92 -21.50 -24.22
N ASP A 257 -14.94 -20.62 -24.37
CA ASP A 257 -14.83 -19.38 -23.60
C ASP A 257 -16.03 -18.44 -23.84
N VAL A 258 -16.49 -18.32 -25.09
CA VAL A 258 -17.70 -17.57 -25.43
C VAL A 258 -18.95 -18.17 -24.78
N VAL A 259 -19.07 -19.50 -24.77
CA VAL A 259 -20.18 -20.21 -24.09
C VAL A 259 -20.16 -19.90 -22.59
N LEU A 260 -19.00 -19.94 -21.94
CA LEU A 260 -18.87 -19.62 -20.52
C LEU A 260 -19.25 -18.18 -20.21
N MET A 261 -18.82 -17.22 -21.03
CA MET A 261 -19.18 -15.80 -20.88
C MET A 261 -20.68 -15.56 -21.09
N LEU A 262 -21.29 -16.21 -22.09
CA LEU A 262 -22.73 -16.12 -22.36
C LEU A 262 -23.54 -16.65 -21.18
N LEU A 263 -23.23 -17.87 -20.73
CA LEU A 263 -23.89 -18.50 -19.59
C LEU A 263 -23.80 -17.62 -18.34
N SER A 264 -22.59 -17.12 -18.04
CA SER A 264 -22.36 -16.27 -16.86
C SER A 264 -23.21 -15.00 -16.88
N ASN A 265 -23.34 -14.37 -18.04
CA ASN A 265 -24.19 -13.19 -18.21
C ASN A 265 -25.68 -13.52 -18.06
N LEU A 266 -26.13 -14.67 -18.56
CA LEU A 266 -27.51 -15.11 -18.45
C LEU A 266 -27.89 -15.48 -17.01
N ILE A 267 -27.00 -16.15 -16.28
CA ILE A 267 -27.19 -16.44 -14.85
C ILE A 267 -27.32 -15.11 -14.09
N LYS A 268 -26.37 -14.18 -14.26
CA LYS A 268 -26.40 -12.86 -13.59
C LYS A 268 -27.69 -12.06 -13.85
N LYS A 269 -28.23 -12.14 -15.06
CA LYS A 269 -29.48 -11.45 -15.45
C LYS A 269 -30.75 -12.14 -14.95
N SER A 270 -30.67 -13.43 -14.62
CA SER A 270 -31.84 -14.23 -14.24
C SER A 270 -31.99 -14.39 -12.73
N LEU A 271 -30.92 -14.19 -11.96
CA LEU A 271 -30.91 -14.27 -10.50
C LEU A 271 -31.02 -12.88 -9.85
N ARG A 272 -31.38 -12.85 -8.56
CA ARG A 272 -31.48 -11.59 -7.79
C ARG A 272 -30.10 -11.06 -7.43
N LYS A 273 -30.01 -9.75 -7.16
CA LYS A 273 -28.77 -9.12 -6.67
C LYS A 273 -28.29 -9.67 -5.30
N THR A 274 -29.18 -10.31 -4.56
CA THR A 274 -28.91 -10.95 -3.27
C THR A 274 -28.37 -12.38 -3.40
N ASP A 275 -28.49 -12.97 -4.59
CA ASP A 275 -27.99 -14.32 -4.88
C ASP A 275 -26.50 -14.23 -5.29
N TYR A 276 -25.73 -15.25 -4.94
CA TYR A 276 -24.31 -15.33 -5.26
C TYR A 276 -24.06 -16.41 -6.30
N VAL A 277 -23.15 -16.11 -7.23
CA VAL A 277 -22.79 -17.04 -8.30
C VAL A 277 -21.27 -17.12 -8.37
N PHE A 278 -20.78 -18.35 -8.30
CA PHE A 278 -19.37 -18.66 -8.29
C PHE A 278 -19.04 -19.56 -9.49
N ARG A 279 -17.94 -19.29 -10.19
CA ARG A 279 -17.33 -20.28 -11.08
C ARG A 279 -16.60 -21.29 -10.19
N TRP A 280 -17.13 -22.50 -10.14
CA TRP A 280 -16.68 -23.55 -9.23
C TRP A 280 -15.56 -24.42 -9.83
N GLY A 281 -15.66 -24.67 -11.14
CA GLY A 281 -14.72 -25.46 -11.91
C GLY A 281 -14.53 -24.91 -13.33
N GLY A 282 -14.09 -25.77 -14.25
CA GLY A 282 -13.87 -25.38 -15.65
C GLY A 282 -15.17 -24.98 -16.35
N GLU A 283 -16.21 -25.81 -16.19
CA GLU A 283 -17.55 -25.68 -16.78
C GLU A 283 -18.68 -25.68 -15.73
N GLU A 284 -18.30 -25.65 -14.44
CA GLU A 284 -19.19 -25.79 -13.29
C GLU A 284 -19.40 -24.44 -12.59
N PHE A 285 -20.63 -24.20 -12.17
CA PHE A 285 -21.08 -22.98 -11.50
C PHE A 285 -21.84 -23.34 -10.23
N LEU A 286 -21.44 -22.73 -9.11
CA LEU A 286 -22.15 -22.85 -7.85
C LEU A 286 -23.03 -21.61 -7.67
N ILE A 287 -24.30 -21.82 -7.39
CA ILE A 287 -25.27 -20.76 -7.15
C ILE A 287 -25.74 -20.87 -5.70
N LEU A 288 -25.74 -19.75 -5.00
CA LEU A 288 -26.27 -19.64 -3.65
C LEU A 288 -27.41 -18.63 -3.65
N MET A 289 -28.59 -19.10 -3.24
CA MET A 289 -29.80 -18.30 -3.20
C MET A 289 -30.26 -18.09 -1.77
N LYS A 290 -30.65 -16.86 -1.48
CA LYS A 290 -30.94 -16.39 -0.14
C LYS A 290 -32.44 -16.25 0.09
N ASP A 291 -32.89 -16.58 1.30
CA ASP A 291 -34.25 -16.32 1.79
C ASP A 291 -35.33 -16.98 0.92
N ILE A 292 -35.07 -18.23 0.55
CA ILE A 292 -35.99 -19.08 -0.21
C ILE A 292 -35.86 -20.55 0.19
N ASP A 293 -36.97 -21.27 0.09
CA ASP A 293 -36.99 -22.73 0.16
C ASP A 293 -36.58 -23.39 -1.16
N VAL A 294 -36.26 -24.67 -1.08
CA VAL A 294 -35.73 -25.47 -2.18
C VAL A 294 -36.72 -25.62 -3.35
N SER A 295 -38.04 -25.59 -3.11
CA SER A 295 -39.05 -25.69 -4.16
C SER A 295 -39.15 -24.40 -4.98
N VAL A 296 -39.01 -23.25 -4.34
CA VAL A 296 -38.92 -21.95 -5.03
C VAL A 296 -37.61 -21.84 -5.80
N ALA A 297 -36.50 -22.28 -5.19
CA ALA A 297 -35.19 -22.37 -5.83
C ALA A 297 -35.24 -23.21 -7.12
N PHE A 298 -35.85 -24.39 -7.06
CA PHE A 298 -36.06 -25.27 -8.21
C PHE A 298 -36.77 -24.55 -9.37
N ASN A 299 -37.87 -23.86 -9.08
CA ASN A 299 -38.65 -23.14 -10.09
C ASN A 299 -37.86 -21.99 -10.75
N ILE A 300 -37.01 -21.29 -9.99
CA ILE A 300 -36.14 -20.24 -10.53
C ILE A 300 -35.09 -20.84 -11.46
N LEU A 301 -34.47 -21.94 -11.02
CA LEU A 301 -33.41 -22.62 -11.79
C LEU A 301 -33.96 -23.30 -13.05
N ASP A 302 -35.18 -23.84 -13.03
CA ASP A 302 -35.78 -24.44 -14.23
C ASP A 302 -36.17 -23.37 -15.28
N LYS A 303 -36.58 -22.18 -14.83
CA LYS A 303 -36.74 -21.02 -15.72
C LYS A 303 -35.40 -20.58 -16.32
N LEU A 304 -34.33 -20.54 -15.53
CA LEU A 304 -32.98 -20.25 -16.01
C LEU A 304 -32.53 -21.29 -17.05
N ARG A 305 -32.73 -22.59 -16.78
CA ARG A 305 -32.44 -23.70 -17.69
C ARG A 305 -33.18 -23.55 -19.01
N THR A 306 -34.50 -23.33 -18.97
CA THR A 306 -35.33 -23.16 -20.17
C THR A 306 -34.89 -21.96 -21.00
N LYS A 307 -34.54 -20.86 -20.33
CA LYS A 307 -34.01 -19.67 -21.00
C LYS A 307 -32.69 -19.96 -21.70
N LEU A 308 -31.76 -20.65 -21.04
CA LEU A 308 -30.49 -21.06 -21.62
C LEU A 308 -30.66 -21.98 -22.83
N GLU A 309 -31.56 -22.96 -22.73
CA GLU A 309 -31.88 -23.87 -23.84
C GLU A 309 -32.42 -23.13 -25.08
N SER A 310 -33.15 -22.03 -24.87
CA SER A 310 -33.70 -21.22 -25.96
C SER A 310 -32.69 -20.27 -26.62
N GLU A 311 -31.53 -20.06 -26.00
CA GLU A 311 -30.49 -19.18 -26.53
C GLU A 311 -29.68 -19.91 -27.60
N ASN A 312 -29.65 -19.32 -28.79
CA ASN A 312 -28.94 -19.86 -29.95
C ASN A 312 -27.62 -19.09 -30.11
N LEU A 313 -26.49 -19.79 -29.98
CA LEU A 313 -25.18 -19.18 -30.22
C LEU A 313 -24.76 -19.42 -31.68
N ALA A 314 -24.65 -18.36 -32.46
CA ALA A 314 -24.11 -18.44 -33.81
C ALA A 314 -22.59 -18.66 -33.76
N VAL A 315 -22.12 -19.72 -34.41
CA VAL A 315 -20.69 -20.09 -34.51
C VAL A 315 -20.37 -20.38 -35.98
N GLY A 316 -19.89 -19.36 -36.69
CA GLY A 316 -19.76 -19.40 -38.15
C GLY A 316 -21.14 -19.52 -38.81
N ASP A 317 -21.32 -20.53 -39.66
CA ASP A 317 -22.60 -20.83 -40.33
C ASP A 317 -23.51 -21.77 -39.51
N ASN A 318 -23.06 -22.20 -38.33
CA ASN A 318 -23.80 -23.13 -37.47
C ASN A 318 -24.47 -22.43 -36.29
N ILE A 319 -25.56 -23.04 -35.80
CA ILE A 319 -26.24 -22.65 -34.55
C ILE A 319 -25.92 -23.70 -33.49
N LEU A 320 -25.23 -23.29 -32.44
CA LEU A 320 -24.93 -24.13 -31.28
C LEU A 320 -26.04 -23.97 -30.23
N LYS A 321 -26.67 -25.09 -29.87
CA LYS A 321 -27.59 -25.18 -28.73
C LYS A 321 -26.82 -25.60 -27.48
N ILE A 322 -27.05 -24.88 -26.39
CA ILE A 322 -26.37 -25.10 -25.13
C ILE A 322 -27.43 -25.47 -24.10
N THR A 323 -27.25 -26.61 -23.43
CA THR A 323 -28.11 -27.01 -22.31
C THR A 323 -27.28 -27.13 -21.05
N VAL A 324 -27.96 -27.05 -19.91
CA VAL A 324 -27.32 -27.18 -18.60
C VAL A 324 -28.10 -28.18 -17.75
N THR A 325 -27.38 -28.88 -16.89
CA THR A 325 -27.97 -29.73 -15.87
C THR A 325 -27.68 -29.10 -14.50
N ILE A 326 -28.70 -29.05 -13.63
CA ILE A 326 -28.62 -28.38 -12.34
C ILE A 326 -29.09 -29.33 -11.23
N GLY A 327 -28.30 -29.47 -10.17
CA GLY A 327 -28.73 -30.06 -8.90
C GLY A 327 -28.97 -28.97 -7.87
N VAL A 328 -30.08 -29.03 -7.12
CA VAL A 328 -30.44 -28.01 -6.12
C VAL A 328 -30.90 -28.66 -4.81
N CYS A 329 -30.48 -28.10 -3.69
CA CYS A 329 -30.73 -28.64 -2.36
C CYS A 329 -30.74 -27.50 -1.33
N SER A 330 -31.35 -27.73 -0.17
CA SER A 330 -31.23 -26.80 0.96
C SER A 330 -29.78 -26.75 1.44
N LEU A 331 -29.29 -25.57 1.82
CA LEU A 331 -27.95 -25.40 2.37
C LEU A 331 -28.01 -25.50 3.89
N ASP A 332 -27.23 -26.41 4.47
CA ASP A 332 -26.85 -26.35 5.87
C ASP A 332 -25.64 -25.43 6.05
N ILE A 333 -25.81 -24.28 6.71
CA ILE A 333 -24.73 -23.32 6.98
C ILE A 333 -23.65 -23.92 7.91
N HIS A 334 -24.01 -24.90 8.72
CA HIS A 334 -23.08 -25.60 9.61
C HIS A 334 -22.28 -26.70 8.90
N ASP A 335 -22.82 -27.27 7.82
CA ASP A 335 -22.19 -28.30 7.01
C ASP A 335 -22.33 -28.05 5.48
N MET A 336 -21.77 -26.92 5.05
CA MET A 336 -21.86 -26.49 3.65
C MET A 336 -21.15 -27.44 2.68
N GLU A 337 -20.09 -28.12 3.11
CA GLU A 337 -19.38 -29.09 2.26
C GLU A 337 -20.28 -30.27 1.91
N GLN A 338 -21.03 -30.78 2.90
CA GLN A 338 -21.99 -31.85 2.68
C GLN A 338 -23.13 -31.41 1.75
N SER A 339 -23.69 -30.22 1.93
CA SER A 339 -24.73 -29.70 1.02
C SER A 339 -24.22 -29.53 -0.41
N ILE A 340 -22.99 -29.03 -0.60
CA ILE A 340 -22.39 -28.92 -1.94
C ILE A 340 -22.21 -30.30 -2.58
N TYR A 341 -21.75 -31.29 -1.80
CA TYR A 341 -21.61 -32.67 -2.26
C TYR A 341 -22.96 -33.29 -2.68
N GLU A 342 -24.01 -33.05 -1.90
CA GLU A 342 -25.37 -33.52 -2.22
C GLU A 342 -25.89 -32.90 -3.52
N CYS A 343 -25.72 -31.59 -3.69
CA CYS A 343 -26.11 -30.89 -4.90
C CYS A 343 -25.33 -31.34 -6.14
N ASP A 344 -24.02 -31.61 -6.01
CA ASP A 344 -23.21 -32.20 -7.08
C ASP A 344 -23.73 -33.58 -7.48
N HIS A 345 -24.07 -34.41 -6.50
CA HIS A 345 -24.65 -35.74 -6.75
C HIS A 345 -26.03 -35.67 -7.43
N LEU A 346 -26.88 -34.70 -7.07
CA LEU A 346 -28.16 -34.44 -7.75
C LEU A 346 -27.94 -34.01 -9.21
N MET A 347 -26.99 -33.11 -9.46
CA MET A 347 -26.62 -32.69 -10.80
C MET A 347 -26.12 -33.88 -11.64
N TYR A 348 -25.26 -34.71 -11.06
CA TYR A 348 -24.75 -35.92 -11.71
C TYR A 348 -25.87 -36.92 -12.08
N LYS A 349 -26.84 -37.14 -11.19
CA LYS A 349 -28.05 -37.93 -11.49
C LYS A 349 -28.85 -37.31 -12.66
N GLY A 350 -28.94 -35.98 -12.70
CA GLY A 350 -29.54 -35.26 -13.81
C GLY A 350 -28.86 -35.56 -15.16
N LYS A 351 -27.52 -35.57 -15.16
CA LYS A 351 -26.71 -35.86 -16.34
C LYS A 351 -26.92 -37.28 -16.85
N ILE A 352 -26.96 -38.27 -15.95
CA ILE A 352 -27.19 -39.67 -16.33
C ILE A 352 -28.61 -39.90 -16.84
N SER A 353 -29.60 -39.23 -16.26
CA SER A 353 -31.02 -39.43 -16.59
C SER A 353 -31.48 -38.68 -17.86
N GLY A 354 -30.58 -38.07 -18.62
CA GLY A 354 -30.90 -37.44 -19.90
C GLY A 354 -30.52 -35.97 -20.05
N LYS A 355 -29.79 -35.38 -19.09
CA LYS A 355 -29.30 -33.99 -19.13
C LYS A 355 -30.42 -32.95 -19.23
N ASN A 356 -30.08 -31.68 -19.43
CA ASN A 356 -31.00 -30.56 -19.65
C ASN A 356 -32.19 -30.55 -18.66
N LYS A 357 -31.89 -30.63 -17.35
CA LYS A 357 -32.92 -30.67 -16.30
C LYS A 357 -32.41 -30.12 -14.98
N VAL A 358 -33.36 -29.83 -14.11
CA VAL A 358 -33.11 -29.54 -12.70
C VAL A 358 -33.52 -30.76 -11.87
N VAL A 359 -32.69 -31.13 -10.89
CA VAL A 359 -32.95 -32.24 -9.95
C VAL A 359 -32.87 -31.70 -8.52
N MET A 360 -33.84 -32.06 -7.70
CA MET A 360 -33.96 -31.70 -6.29
C MET A 360 -33.98 -32.95 -5.42
#